data_AF-A0A401NW57-F1
#
_entry.id   AF-A0A401NW57-F1
#
_cell.length_a   1.000
_cell.length_b   1.000
_cell.length_c   1.000
_cell.angle_alpha   90.00
_cell.angle_beta   90.00
_cell.angle_gamma   90.00
#
_symmetry.space_group_name_H-M   'P 1'
#
loop_
_entity.id
_entity.type
_entity.pdbx_description
1 polymer ?
#
loop_
_entity_poly.entity_id
_entity_poly.type
_entity_poly.pdbx_seq_one_letter_code
_entity_poly.pdbx_strand_id
1 'polypeptide(L)'
;MTRLSGGSIIAFINVEHEVPEQLLHSPIIIFYEDRNFQGRHYECSNDCADLSSYFSRCNSMRVMSDWWVMYERPNYMGYQYVLSRGEYPDYQRWMGFNDSIGSCRTYPYIIFYEDRNFQGRHYECSNDCADLSPYFSRCNSMRVMSDWWVMYERPNYMGYQYVLSRGEYPDYQRWMGFNDNIGSCRTYPYIIFYEDRNFQGRHYECSNDCADLSPYFSRCNSMRVMSDWWVMYERPNYMGYQYVLSRGEYPDYQRWMGFNDNIGSCRTYPHIIFYEDRNFQGRHYECSNDCADLSPYFSRCNSMRVMSDWWVMYERPNYMGYQYVLSKGEYPDYQRWMGFNDSIRSCRTYPYIIFYEDRNFQGRHYECSNDCADLSTYFSRCNSMRVMSDWWVMYERPNYMGYQYVLSRGEYPDYQRWMGFNDSIGSCRTYPYYQGGNYRMRIYERPDFGGQMMEFMDDCPSVYPTTEADSTS
;
A
#
# COMPACT_ATOMS: atom_id res chain seq x y z
N MET A 1 -37.94 25.63 31.48
CA MET A 1 -36.93 25.00 32.35
C MET A 1 -37.30 23.54 32.52
N THR A 2 -36.33 22.64 32.27
CA THR A 2 -36.24 21.22 32.70
C THR A 2 -37.35 20.25 32.23
N ARG A 3 -37.15 19.50 31.14
CA ARG A 3 -36.46 18.19 30.93
C ARG A 3 -37.14 16.95 31.54
N LEU A 4 -37.70 16.14 30.62
CA LEU A 4 -37.49 14.71 30.32
C LEU A 4 -37.54 13.62 31.42
N SER A 5 -38.36 12.58 31.15
CA SER A 5 -38.07 11.13 31.16
C SER A 5 -39.43 10.41 31.04
N GLY A 6 -39.66 9.24 30.43
CA GLY A 6 -38.84 8.17 29.88
C GLY A 6 -39.69 6.88 29.95
N GLY A 7 -39.51 5.94 29.00
CA GLY A 7 -40.02 4.55 29.10
C GLY A 7 -40.97 4.11 27.97
N SER A 8 -40.49 3.64 26.82
CA SER A 8 -40.11 2.24 26.47
C SER A 8 -41.26 1.48 25.78
N ILE A 9 -41.16 1.21 24.46
CA ILE A 9 -41.60 -0.03 23.78
C ILE A 9 -40.80 -0.16 22.45
N ILE A 10 -40.15 -1.30 22.24
CA ILE A 10 -39.54 -1.70 20.97
C ILE A 10 -40.64 -2.29 20.07
N ALA A 11 -40.68 -1.89 18.79
CA ALA A 11 -41.33 -2.67 17.75
C ALA A 11 -40.59 -2.47 16.42
N PHE A 12 -40.02 -3.56 15.92
CA PHE A 12 -39.62 -3.72 14.52
C PHE A 12 -40.86 -4.10 13.70
N ILE A 13 -41.02 -3.51 12.51
CA ILE A 13 -41.87 -4.05 11.45
C ILE A 13 -41.07 -3.99 10.15
N ASN A 14 -40.73 -5.18 9.65
CA ASN A 14 -40.30 -5.46 8.29
C ASN A 14 -41.53 -5.53 7.37
N VAL A 15 -41.39 -5.12 6.11
CA VAL A 15 -42.13 -5.72 4.99
C VAL A 15 -41.11 -6.06 3.91
N GLU A 16 -41.06 -7.35 3.62
CA GLU A 16 -40.08 -8.08 2.83
C GLU A 16 -40.23 -7.84 1.32
N HIS A 17 -39.10 -7.80 0.63
CA HIS A 17 -38.84 -8.81 -0.40
C HIS A 17 -37.53 -9.50 -0.01
N GLU A 18 -37.62 -10.81 0.23
CA GLU A 18 -36.62 -11.67 0.85
C GLU A 18 -35.28 -11.70 0.08
N VAL A 19 -34.22 -11.24 0.74
CA VAL A 19 -32.89 -11.85 0.66
C VAL A 19 -32.33 -11.86 2.10
N PRO A 20 -31.87 -13.00 2.66
CA PRO A 20 -31.52 -13.10 4.08
C PRO A 20 -30.38 -12.16 4.49
N GLU A 21 -30.62 -11.39 5.54
CA GLU A 21 -29.77 -10.34 6.13
C GLU A 21 -28.63 -10.92 7.00
N GLN A 22 -27.99 -12.00 6.54
CA GLN A 22 -26.83 -12.63 7.21
C GLN A 22 -25.53 -12.57 6.39
N LEU A 23 -25.52 -11.91 5.23
CA LEU A 23 -24.38 -11.90 4.29
C LEU A 23 -23.78 -10.51 3.97
N LEU A 24 -24.16 -9.46 4.70
CA LEU A 24 -23.88 -8.08 4.27
C LEU A 24 -22.54 -7.46 4.69
N HIS A 25 -21.62 -8.20 5.33
CA HIS A 25 -20.43 -7.58 5.95
C HIS A 25 -19.09 -8.20 5.58
N SER A 26 -19.04 -9.09 4.59
CA SER A 26 -17.79 -9.65 4.07
C SER A 26 -17.67 -9.33 2.58
N PRO A 27 -16.46 -9.06 2.04
CA PRO A 27 -16.23 -9.18 0.60
C PRO A 27 -16.69 -10.58 0.21
N ILE A 28 -17.53 -10.71 -0.82
CA ILE A 28 -17.99 -12.02 -1.28
C ILE A 28 -18.03 -12.00 -2.79
N ILE A 29 -17.26 -12.91 -3.38
CA ILE A 29 -17.34 -13.28 -4.79
C ILE A 29 -17.57 -14.79 -4.90
N ILE A 30 -18.47 -15.19 -5.79
CA ILE A 30 -18.77 -16.60 -6.05
C ILE A 30 -18.34 -16.92 -7.48
N PHE A 31 -17.44 -17.89 -7.60
CA PHE A 31 -16.95 -18.43 -8.87
C PHE A 31 -17.77 -19.66 -9.26
N TYR A 32 -18.06 -19.83 -10.55
CA TYR A 32 -18.80 -20.97 -11.09
C TYR A 32 -18.01 -21.58 -12.26
N GLU A 33 -17.86 -22.91 -12.27
CA GLU A 33 -17.13 -23.62 -13.33
C GLU A 33 -17.80 -23.54 -14.70
N ASP A 34 -19.13 -23.39 -14.73
CA ASP A 34 -19.91 -23.29 -15.96
C ASP A 34 -20.58 -21.92 -16.11
N ARG A 35 -21.11 -21.63 -17.30
CA ARG A 35 -21.80 -20.37 -17.62
C ARG A 35 -23.15 -20.27 -16.90
N ASN A 36 -23.67 -19.06 -16.77
CA ASN A 36 -24.98 -18.76 -16.17
C ASN A 36 -25.13 -19.29 -14.73
N PHE A 37 -24.06 -19.20 -13.94
CA PHE A 37 -24.02 -19.54 -12.52
C PHE A 37 -24.36 -21.01 -12.25
N GLN A 38 -23.90 -21.90 -13.12
CA GLN A 38 -24.11 -23.35 -13.04
C GLN A 38 -22.82 -24.10 -12.68
N GLY A 39 -22.96 -25.38 -12.36
CA GLY A 39 -21.83 -26.27 -12.07
C GLY A 39 -21.30 -26.11 -10.66
N ARG A 40 -20.07 -26.60 -10.43
CA ARG A 40 -19.39 -26.46 -9.16
C ARG A 40 -19.09 -24.98 -8.91
N HIS A 41 -19.27 -24.53 -7.67
CA HIS A 41 -18.99 -23.16 -7.28
C HIS A 41 -18.06 -23.09 -6.08
N TYR A 42 -17.39 -21.95 -5.94
CA TYR A 42 -16.55 -21.61 -4.80
C TYR A 42 -16.86 -20.18 -4.37
N GLU A 43 -17.18 -20.01 -3.09
CA GLU A 43 -17.37 -18.70 -2.47
C GLU A 43 -16.06 -18.25 -1.84
N CYS A 44 -15.61 -17.05 -2.19
CA CYS A 44 -14.38 -16.46 -1.70
C CYS A 44 -14.68 -15.13 -1.04
N SER A 45 -14.14 -14.95 0.17
CA SER A 45 -14.39 -13.76 0.98
C SER A 45 -13.15 -12.94 1.34
N ASN A 46 -11.98 -13.38 0.89
CA ASN A 46 -10.69 -12.71 1.08
C ASN A 46 -9.83 -12.89 -0.18
N ASP A 47 -8.63 -12.29 -0.19
CA ASP A 47 -7.61 -12.59 -1.18
C ASP A 47 -7.33 -14.09 -1.23
N CYS A 48 -7.29 -14.66 -2.43
CA CYS A 48 -6.95 -16.07 -2.66
C CYS A 48 -5.79 -16.15 -3.64
N ALA A 49 -4.62 -16.53 -3.14
CA ALA A 49 -3.42 -16.69 -3.95
C ALA A 49 -3.49 -17.91 -4.88
N ASP A 50 -4.34 -18.90 -4.64
CA ASP A 50 -4.43 -20.06 -5.53
C ASP A 50 -5.82 -20.69 -5.51
N LEU A 51 -6.58 -20.40 -6.57
CA LEU A 51 -7.94 -20.89 -6.78
C LEU A 51 -7.97 -22.29 -7.44
N SER A 52 -6.83 -22.79 -7.94
CA SER A 52 -6.77 -24.05 -8.70
C SER A 52 -7.14 -25.28 -7.85
N SER A 53 -7.05 -25.16 -6.53
CA SER A 53 -7.45 -26.20 -5.58
C SER A 53 -8.98 -26.31 -5.42
N TYR A 54 -9.74 -25.28 -5.79
CA TYR A 54 -11.19 -25.21 -5.61
C TYR A 54 -11.97 -25.49 -6.89
N PHE A 55 -11.47 -25.02 -8.04
CA PHE A 55 -12.07 -25.23 -9.34
C PHE A 55 -11.02 -25.29 -10.45
N SER A 56 -11.36 -25.98 -11.53
CA SER A 56 -10.46 -26.19 -12.68
C SER A 56 -10.55 -25.07 -13.73
N ARG A 57 -11.64 -24.31 -13.72
CA ARG A 57 -11.98 -23.22 -14.64
C ARG A 57 -13.07 -22.33 -14.04
N CYS A 58 -13.26 -21.13 -14.56
CA CYS A 58 -14.28 -20.17 -14.11
C CYS A 58 -14.99 -19.54 -15.31
N ASN A 59 -16.22 -19.98 -15.57
CA ASN A 59 -17.01 -19.51 -16.71
C ASN A 59 -18.07 -18.48 -16.34
N SER A 60 -18.46 -18.36 -15.07
CA SER A 60 -19.33 -17.27 -14.62
C SER A 60 -19.03 -16.86 -13.16
N MET A 61 -19.38 -15.63 -12.79
CA MET A 61 -19.10 -15.08 -11.46
C MET A 61 -20.25 -14.21 -10.93
N ARG A 62 -20.49 -14.27 -9.62
CA ARG A 62 -21.33 -13.29 -8.90
C ARG A 62 -20.48 -12.52 -7.93
N VAL A 63 -20.33 -11.22 -8.15
CA VAL A 63 -19.68 -10.31 -7.20
C VAL A 63 -20.77 -9.73 -6.31
N MET A 64 -20.90 -10.28 -5.10
CA MET A 64 -21.95 -9.92 -4.16
C MET A 64 -21.64 -8.60 -3.45
N SER A 65 -20.36 -8.35 -3.18
CA SER A 65 -19.83 -7.14 -2.51
C SER A 65 -18.37 -6.87 -2.91
N ASP A 66 -17.96 -5.60 -2.80
CA ASP A 66 -16.64 -5.06 -3.15
C ASP A 66 -16.23 -5.11 -4.62
N TRP A 67 -15.10 -4.45 -4.88
CA TRP A 67 -14.37 -4.57 -6.13
C TRP A 67 -13.31 -5.64 -5.96
N TRP A 68 -13.18 -6.49 -6.97
CA TRP A 68 -12.25 -7.60 -6.99
C TRP A 68 -11.29 -7.46 -8.16
N VAL A 69 -10.02 -7.78 -7.92
CA VAL A 69 -9.05 -8.02 -8.99
C VAL A 69 -8.88 -9.51 -9.14
N MET A 70 -9.21 -9.98 -10.33
CA MET A 70 -9.07 -11.37 -10.71
C MET A 70 -7.83 -11.54 -11.56
N TYR A 71 -7.12 -12.66 -11.38
CA TYR A 71 -5.91 -12.98 -12.09
C TYR A 71 -6.08 -14.34 -12.78
N GLU A 72 -5.69 -14.41 -14.05
CA GLU A 72 -5.79 -15.62 -14.87
C GLU A 72 -5.07 -16.83 -14.24
N ARG A 73 -3.97 -16.59 -13.52
CA ARG A 73 -3.11 -17.65 -12.93
C ARG A 73 -3.00 -17.51 -11.42
N PRO A 74 -2.59 -18.57 -10.71
CA PRO A 74 -2.26 -18.49 -9.29
C PRO A 74 -1.17 -17.45 -8.99
N ASN A 75 -1.08 -17.06 -7.72
CA ASN A 75 -0.18 -16.08 -7.12
C ASN A 75 -0.20 -14.71 -7.80
N TYR A 76 -1.39 -14.28 -8.22
CA TYR A 76 -1.65 -12.93 -8.74
C TYR A 76 -0.89 -12.66 -10.06
N MET A 77 -0.90 -13.67 -10.93
CA MET A 77 -0.17 -13.71 -12.20
C MET A 77 -1.13 -13.80 -13.40
N GLY A 78 -0.65 -13.42 -14.58
CA GLY A 78 -1.45 -13.47 -15.82
C GLY A 78 -2.37 -12.26 -16.00
N TYR A 79 -3.33 -12.37 -16.92
CA TYR A 79 -4.27 -11.29 -17.23
C TYR A 79 -5.10 -10.90 -16.01
N GLN A 80 -5.35 -9.59 -15.88
CA GLN A 80 -6.10 -9.01 -14.76
C GLN A 80 -7.49 -8.58 -15.23
N TYR A 81 -8.49 -8.85 -14.38
CA TYR A 81 -9.86 -8.43 -14.61
C TYR A 81 -10.37 -7.75 -13.34
N VAL A 82 -10.73 -6.47 -13.46
CA VAL A 82 -11.33 -5.71 -12.36
C VAL A 82 -12.84 -5.84 -12.46
N LEU A 83 -13.46 -6.39 -11.44
CA LEU A 83 -14.90 -6.60 -11.39
C LEU A 83 -15.49 -5.77 -10.26
N SER A 84 -16.56 -5.05 -10.57
CA SER A 84 -17.42 -4.37 -9.60
C SER A 84 -18.58 -5.28 -9.20
N ARG A 85 -19.38 -4.84 -8.22
CA ARG A 85 -20.59 -5.57 -7.82
C ARG A 85 -21.50 -5.82 -9.03
N GLY A 86 -21.87 -7.08 -9.24
CA GLY A 86 -22.69 -7.47 -10.38
C GLY A 86 -22.70 -8.96 -10.68
N GLU A 87 -23.56 -9.34 -11.61
CA GLU A 87 -23.66 -10.69 -12.15
C GLU A 87 -22.94 -10.78 -13.51
N TYR A 88 -22.04 -11.74 -13.63
CA TYR A 88 -21.24 -11.97 -14.83
C TYR A 88 -21.49 -13.39 -15.35
N PRO A 89 -22.49 -13.59 -16.22
CA PRO A 89 -22.96 -14.92 -16.63
C PRO A 89 -22.01 -15.67 -17.57
N ASP A 90 -21.02 -15.00 -18.13
CA ASP A 90 -19.98 -15.56 -18.97
C ASP A 90 -18.67 -14.78 -18.86
N TYR A 91 -17.55 -15.40 -19.26
CA TYR A 91 -16.24 -14.77 -19.16
C TYR A 91 -16.05 -13.56 -20.05
N GLN A 92 -16.81 -13.44 -21.15
CA GLN A 92 -16.76 -12.24 -21.98
C GLN A 92 -17.33 -11.02 -21.25
N ARG A 93 -18.20 -11.22 -20.25
CA ARG A 93 -18.80 -10.13 -19.47
C ARG A 93 -17.81 -9.40 -18.55
N TRP A 94 -16.73 -10.05 -18.12
CA TRP A 94 -15.60 -9.39 -17.44
C TRP A 94 -14.42 -9.12 -18.38
N MET A 95 -14.66 -9.18 -19.69
CA MET A 95 -13.64 -9.01 -20.74
C MET A 95 -12.51 -10.06 -20.67
N GLY A 96 -12.83 -11.26 -20.17
CA GLY A 96 -11.96 -12.42 -20.15
C GLY A 96 -11.60 -12.91 -21.55
N PHE A 97 -10.32 -13.21 -21.79
CA PHE A 97 -9.88 -13.86 -23.02
C PHE A 97 -10.23 -15.36 -23.03
N ASN A 98 -10.29 -15.96 -21.84
CA ASN A 98 -10.63 -17.36 -21.58
C ASN A 98 -11.34 -17.47 -20.22
N ASP A 99 -11.66 -18.69 -19.81
CA ASP A 99 -12.28 -19.04 -18.54
C ASP A 99 -11.26 -19.38 -17.44
N SER A 100 -9.98 -19.04 -17.63
CA SER A 100 -8.93 -19.31 -16.65
C SER A 100 -8.87 -18.19 -15.62
N ILE A 101 -9.05 -18.56 -14.36
CA ILE A 101 -8.93 -17.70 -13.19
C ILE A 101 -8.19 -18.51 -12.13
N GLY A 102 -7.04 -18.03 -11.68
CA GLY A 102 -6.16 -18.76 -10.78
C GLY A 102 -5.92 -18.06 -9.45
N SER A 103 -6.20 -16.77 -9.31
CA SER A 103 -6.18 -16.07 -8.02
C SER A 103 -7.05 -14.83 -8.02
N CYS A 104 -7.41 -14.33 -6.83
CA CYS A 104 -8.23 -13.14 -6.65
C CYS A 104 -7.73 -12.28 -5.48
N ARG A 105 -7.97 -10.98 -5.54
CA ARG A 105 -7.78 -10.06 -4.42
C ARG A 105 -8.97 -9.13 -4.27
N THR A 106 -9.26 -8.80 -3.04
CA THR A 106 -10.02 -7.61 -2.69
C THR A 106 -9.21 -6.38 -3.10
N TYR A 107 -9.87 -5.34 -3.62
CA TYR A 107 -9.18 -4.10 -4.01
C TYR A 107 -8.96 -3.22 -2.75
N PRO A 108 -7.73 -3.03 -2.24
CA PRO A 108 -7.50 -2.27 -1.00
C PRO A 108 -7.61 -0.76 -1.26
N TYR A 109 -8.50 -0.06 -0.56
CA TYR A 109 -8.83 1.31 -0.92
C TYR A 109 -9.61 2.10 0.14
N ILE A 110 -9.23 3.36 0.37
CA ILE A 110 -10.01 4.40 1.04
C ILE A 110 -10.12 5.62 0.11
N ILE A 111 -11.29 6.25 0.06
CA ILE A 111 -11.53 7.50 -0.65
C ILE A 111 -11.83 8.59 0.37
N PHE A 112 -11.08 9.68 0.31
CA PHE A 112 -11.32 10.90 1.07
C PHE A 112 -12.10 11.89 0.19
N TYR A 113 -13.09 12.58 0.75
CA TYR A 113 -13.85 13.62 0.08
C TYR A 113 -13.78 14.93 0.87
N GLU A 114 -13.55 16.05 0.18
CA GLU A 114 -13.49 17.37 0.81
C GLU A 114 -14.83 17.83 1.37
N ASP A 115 -15.93 17.41 0.74
CA ASP A 115 -17.30 17.75 1.15
C ASP A 115 -18.03 16.56 1.79
N ARG A 116 -19.19 16.83 2.38
CA ARG A 116 -20.07 15.81 2.98
C ARG A 116 -20.77 14.99 1.90
N ASN A 117 -21.26 13.80 2.28
CA ASN A 117 -22.03 12.90 1.42
C ASN A 117 -21.31 12.51 0.11
N PHE A 118 -19.99 12.30 0.19
CA PHE A 118 -19.15 11.80 -0.90
C PHE A 118 -19.12 12.73 -2.13
N GLN A 119 -19.13 14.04 -1.89
CA GLN A 119 -19.11 15.08 -2.90
C GLN A 119 -17.78 15.85 -2.89
N GLY A 120 -17.60 16.70 -3.90
CA GLY A 120 -16.44 17.57 -4.01
C GLY A 120 -15.19 16.84 -4.52
N ARG A 121 -14.03 17.48 -4.35
CA ARG A 121 -12.73 16.87 -4.68
C ARG A 121 -12.50 15.65 -3.80
N HIS A 122 -11.93 14.62 -4.39
CA HIS A 122 -11.63 13.38 -3.70
C HIS A 122 -10.20 12.93 -3.94
N TYR A 123 -9.66 12.21 -2.97
CA TYR A 123 -8.35 11.57 -3.06
C TYR A 123 -8.47 10.09 -2.74
N GLU A 124 -7.81 9.30 -3.56
CA GLU A 124 -7.86 7.85 -3.55
C GLU A 124 -6.56 7.32 -2.94
N CYS A 125 -6.67 6.55 -1.86
CA CYS A 125 -5.50 6.07 -1.13
C CYS A 125 -5.56 4.55 -0.95
N SER A 126 -4.46 3.89 -1.27
CA SER A 126 -4.34 2.42 -1.24
C SER A 126 -3.21 1.93 -0.30
N ASN A 127 -2.43 2.86 0.28
CA ASN A 127 -1.34 2.57 1.21
C ASN A 127 -1.27 3.64 2.31
N ASP A 128 -0.37 3.48 3.28
CA ASP A 128 -0.07 4.51 4.26
C ASP A 128 0.30 5.84 3.59
N CYS A 129 -0.24 6.94 4.10
CA CYS A 129 0.08 8.29 3.65
C CYS A 129 0.48 9.15 4.85
N ALA A 130 1.75 9.51 4.93
CA ALA A 130 2.29 10.31 6.03
C ALA A 130 1.88 11.79 5.94
N ASP A 131 1.44 12.30 4.79
CA ASP A 131 0.98 13.68 4.67
C ASP A 131 -0.07 13.80 3.58
N LEU A 132 -1.33 14.02 4.00
CA LEU A 132 -2.47 14.17 3.12
C LEU A 132 -2.73 15.62 2.69
N SER A 133 -2.04 16.59 3.32
CA SER A 133 -2.24 18.01 3.06
C SER A 133 -2.03 18.46 1.60
N PRO A 134 -1.20 17.79 0.78
CA PRO A 134 -1.09 18.12 -0.64
C PRO A 134 -2.32 17.76 -1.48
N TYR A 135 -3.14 16.81 -1.03
CA TYR A 135 -4.25 16.27 -1.81
C TYR A 135 -5.59 16.93 -1.48
N PHE A 136 -5.78 17.29 -0.21
CA PHE A 136 -6.98 18.00 0.25
C PHE A 136 -6.70 18.86 1.47
N SER A 137 -7.50 19.93 1.61
CA SER A 137 -7.39 20.87 2.73
C SER A 137 -8.17 20.45 3.97
N ARG A 138 -9.14 19.54 3.79
CA ARG A 138 -10.06 19.02 4.81
C ARG A 138 -10.71 17.73 4.29
N CYS A 139 -11.20 16.90 5.19
CA CYS A 139 -11.92 15.66 4.86
C CYS A 139 -13.27 15.64 5.59
N ASN A 140 -14.35 15.84 4.84
CA ASN A 140 -15.69 15.87 5.40
C ASN A 140 -16.45 14.56 5.22
N SER A 141 -16.08 13.71 4.26
CA SER A 141 -16.63 12.35 4.16
C SER A 141 -15.61 11.35 3.63
N MET A 142 -15.80 10.06 3.94
CA MET A 142 -14.89 8.99 3.55
C MET A 142 -15.64 7.73 3.12
N ARG A 143 -15.11 7.03 2.12
CA ARG A 143 -15.49 5.65 1.80
C ARG A 143 -14.31 4.73 2.07
N VAL A 144 -14.41 3.92 3.10
CA VAL A 144 -13.43 2.88 3.40
C VAL A 144 -13.90 1.62 2.70
N MET A 145 -13.25 1.28 1.59
CA MET A 145 -13.63 0.16 0.72
C MET A 145 -12.88 -1.14 1.08
N SER A 146 -11.76 -1.04 1.80
CA SER A 146 -11.01 -2.20 2.33
C SER A 146 -11.26 -2.45 3.81
N ASP A 147 -10.40 -3.27 4.42
CA ASP A 147 -10.33 -3.50 5.87
C ASP A 147 -10.08 -2.20 6.65
N TRP A 148 -9.65 -2.32 7.90
CA TRP A 148 -9.55 -1.18 8.79
C TRP A 148 -8.46 -0.19 8.35
N TRP A 149 -8.63 1.07 8.74
CA TRP A 149 -7.63 2.11 8.61
C TRP A 149 -7.54 2.94 9.89
N VAL A 150 -6.35 3.50 10.15
CA VAL A 150 -6.16 4.54 11.17
C VAL A 150 -5.94 5.87 10.49
N MET A 151 -6.82 6.82 10.79
CA MET A 151 -6.65 8.22 10.42
C MET A 151 -6.03 8.98 11.57
N TYR A 152 -5.20 9.95 11.23
CA TYR A 152 -4.55 10.84 12.18
C TYR A 152 -4.91 12.28 11.82
N GLU A 153 -5.26 13.07 12.83
CA GLU A 153 -5.65 14.48 12.66
C GLU A 153 -4.54 15.31 11.98
N ARG A 154 -3.27 14.98 12.20
CA ARG A 154 -2.12 15.73 11.68
C ARG A 154 -1.24 14.85 10.77
N PRO A 155 -0.40 15.48 9.93
CA PRO A 155 0.65 14.76 9.21
C PRO A 155 1.59 13.98 10.14
N ASN A 156 2.31 13.04 9.57
CA ASN A 156 3.29 12.15 10.19
C ASN A 156 2.73 11.32 11.35
N TYR A 157 1.48 10.88 11.22
CA TYR A 157 0.80 10.00 12.17
C TYR A 157 0.65 10.61 13.58
N MET A 158 0.43 11.92 13.63
CA MET A 158 0.32 12.68 14.87
C MET A 158 -1.11 13.18 15.13
N GLY A 159 -1.40 13.53 16.39
CA GLY A 159 -2.70 14.07 16.80
C GLY A 159 -3.74 13.00 17.14
N TYR A 160 -5.02 13.39 17.15
CA TYR A 160 -6.11 12.46 17.44
C TYR A 160 -6.19 11.35 16.38
N GLN A 161 -6.47 10.13 16.84
CA GLN A 161 -6.56 8.94 16.02
C GLN A 161 -8.01 8.51 15.86
N TYR A 162 -8.37 8.11 14.64
CA TYR A 162 -9.69 7.58 14.32
C TYR A 162 -9.51 6.25 13.61
N VAL A 163 -9.97 5.16 14.23
CA VAL A 163 -9.93 3.82 13.65
C VAL A 163 -11.25 3.60 12.93
N LEU A 164 -11.18 3.43 11.61
CA LEU A 164 -12.34 3.26 10.75
C LEU A 164 -12.33 1.84 10.19
N SER A 165 -13.41 1.11 10.39
CA SER A 165 -13.66 -0.12 9.65
C SER A 165 -14.12 0.21 8.23
N ARG A 166 -14.19 -0.81 7.38
CA ARG A 166 -14.94 -0.76 6.14
C ARG A 166 -16.32 -0.11 6.34
N GLY A 167 -16.69 0.78 5.43
CA GLY A 167 -17.97 1.47 5.50
C GLY A 167 -17.99 2.84 4.82
N GLU A 168 -19.19 3.39 4.73
CA GLU A 168 -19.44 4.74 4.24
C GLU A 168 -19.62 5.71 5.41
N TYR A 169 -18.83 6.78 5.40
CA TYR A 169 -18.82 7.81 6.43
C TYR A 169 -19.19 9.17 5.79
N PRO A 170 -20.48 9.50 5.70
CA PRO A 170 -20.97 10.66 4.95
C PRO A 170 -20.64 12.01 5.60
N ASP A 171 -20.21 12.02 6.86
CA ASP A 171 -19.79 13.21 7.58
C ASP A 171 -18.73 12.86 8.65
N TYR A 172 -17.93 13.84 9.07
CA TYR A 172 -16.84 13.61 10.04
C TYR A 172 -17.29 13.17 11.43
N GLN A 173 -18.54 13.45 11.80
CA GLN A 173 -19.09 13.01 13.08
C GLN A 173 -19.30 11.49 13.07
N ARG A 174 -19.40 10.88 11.88
CA ARG A 174 -19.58 9.44 11.72
C ARG A 174 -18.34 8.61 12.09
N TRP A 175 -17.14 9.17 11.98
CA TRP A 175 -15.91 8.56 12.53
C TRP A 175 -15.53 9.14 13.91
N MET A 176 -16.48 9.79 14.58
CA MET A 176 -16.28 10.46 15.88
C MET A 176 -15.24 11.59 15.83
N GLY A 177 -15.01 12.18 14.65
CA GLY A 177 -14.15 13.34 14.48
C GLY A 177 -14.68 14.55 15.22
N PHE A 178 -13.81 15.24 15.96
CA PHE A 178 -14.13 16.55 16.54
C PHE A 178 -14.21 17.65 15.47
N ASN A 179 -13.48 17.45 14.37
CA ASN A 179 -13.37 18.31 13.21
C ASN A 179 -13.19 17.45 11.94
N ASP A 180 -13.11 18.11 10.79
CA ASP A 180 -12.86 17.53 9.46
C ASP A 180 -11.37 17.43 9.11
N ASN A 181 -10.46 17.54 10.09
CA ASN A 181 -9.02 17.44 9.84
C ASN A 181 -8.56 15.98 9.83
N ILE A 182 -8.02 15.55 8.70
CA ILE A 182 -7.28 14.30 8.54
C ILE A 182 -5.99 14.63 7.81
N GLY A 183 -4.86 14.51 8.51
CA GLY A 183 -3.54 14.92 8.01
C GLY A 183 -2.65 13.75 7.59
N SER A 184 -2.92 12.54 8.07
CA SER A 184 -2.26 11.32 7.59
C SER A 184 -3.14 10.10 7.82
N CYS A 185 -2.89 9.02 7.07
CA CYS A 185 -3.63 7.77 7.18
C CYS A 185 -2.70 6.57 7.13
N ARG A 186 -3.13 5.47 7.74
CA ARG A 186 -2.46 4.18 7.65
C ARG A 186 -3.46 3.08 7.44
N THR A 187 -3.08 2.10 6.65
CA THR A 187 -3.74 0.80 6.65
C THR A 187 -3.65 0.19 8.05
N TYR A 188 -4.72 -0.47 8.48
CA TYR A 188 -4.79 -1.19 9.76
C TYR A 188 -5.15 -2.63 9.40
N PRO A 189 -4.23 -3.49 8.92
CA PRO A 189 -3.20 -4.12 9.77
C PRO A 189 -1.87 -4.45 9.04
N TYR A 190 -0.71 -4.84 9.61
CA TYR A 190 -0.27 -5.50 10.85
C TYR A 190 -0.37 -7.02 10.95
N ILE A 191 0.45 -7.63 11.82
CA ILE A 191 0.49 -9.09 11.95
C ILE A 191 -0.67 -9.58 12.81
N ILE A 192 -1.43 -10.54 12.30
CA ILE A 192 -2.51 -11.21 13.03
C ILE A 192 -2.00 -12.57 13.47
N PHE A 193 -2.06 -12.85 14.76
CA PHE A 193 -1.73 -14.12 15.38
C PHE A 193 -3.00 -14.92 15.64
N TYR A 194 -2.99 -16.21 15.35
CA TYR A 194 -4.11 -17.13 15.60
C TYR A 194 -3.66 -18.26 16.52
N GLU A 195 -4.48 -18.60 17.53
CA GLU A 195 -4.16 -19.69 18.46
C GLU A 195 -4.22 -21.07 17.81
N ASP A 196 -5.01 -21.22 16.73
CA ASP A 196 -5.15 -22.45 15.97
C ASP A 196 -4.54 -22.34 14.56
N ARG A 197 -4.43 -23.48 13.87
CA ARG A 197 -3.90 -23.55 12.50
C ARG A 197 -4.92 -23.02 11.49
N ASN A 198 -4.44 -22.67 10.29
CA ASN A 198 -5.28 -22.22 9.17
C ASN A 198 -6.16 -21.01 9.51
N PHE A 199 -5.63 -20.07 10.29
CA PHE A 199 -6.25 -18.78 10.62
C PHE A 199 -7.58 -18.94 11.38
N GLN A 200 -7.66 -19.96 12.23
CA GLN A 200 -8.84 -20.27 13.04
C GLN A 200 -8.62 -19.93 14.51
N GLY A 201 -9.71 -20.01 15.29
CA GLY A 201 -9.67 -19.82 16.73
C GLY A 201 -9.59 -18.35 17.14
N ARG A 202 -9.17 -18.13 18.40
CA ARG A 202 -8.96 -16.79 18.93
C ARG A 202 -7.76 -16.15 18.21
N HIS A 203 -7.90 -14.87 17.88
CA HIS A 203 -6.85 -14.12 17.22
C HIS A 203 -6.47 -12.87 18.01
N TYR A 204 -5.24 -12.42 17.79
CA TYR A 204 -4.71 -11.16 18.30
C TYR A 204 -4.08 -10.36 17.17
N GLU A 205 -4.30 -9.07 17.23
CA GLU A 205 -4.04 -8.11 16.18
C GLU A 205 -2.96 -7.13 16.67
N CYS A 206 -1.78 -7.17 16.06
CA CYS A 206 -0.60 -6.51 16.58
C CYS A 206 0.00 -5.52 15.60
N SER A 207 -0.23 -4.23 15.82
CA SER A 207 0.12 -3.09 14.96
C SER A 207 1.50 -2.47 15.19
N ASN A 208 2.17 -2.84 16.28
CA ASN A 208 3.45 -2.28 16.68
C ASN A 208 4.30 -3.37 17.31
N ASP A 209 5.55 -3.03 17.63
CA ASP A 209 6.41 -3.91 18.42
C ASP A 209 5.72 -4.29 19.73
N CYS A 210 5.73 -5.58 20.03
CA CYS A 210 5.15 -6.13 21.25
C CYS A 210 6.21 -6.95 21.98
N ALA A 211 6.72 -6.38 23.08
CA ALA A 211 7.70 -7.04 23.93
C ALA A 211 7.12 -8.24 24.71
N ASP A 212 5.80 -8.35 24.88
CA ASP A 212 5.22 -9.49 25.58
C ASP A 212 3.83 -9.82 25.03
N LEU A 213 3.75 -10.92 24.29
CA LEU A 213 2.52 -11.40 23.69
C LEU A 213 1.70 -12.33 24.61
N SER A 214 2.29 -12.76 25.74
CA SER A 214 1.66 -13.71 26.66
C SER A 214 0.31 -13.28 27.24
N PRO A 215 0.00 -11.97 27.43
CA PRO A 215 -1.33 -11.56 27.87
C PRO A 215 -2.43 -11.78 26.83
N TYR A 216 -2.07 -11.88 25.54
CA TYR A 216 -3.04 -11.91 24.45
C TYR A 216 -3.37 -13.33 23.99
N PHE A 217 -2.36 -14.20 23.93
CA PHE A 217 -2.53 -15.60 23.56
C PHE A 217 -1.52 -16.52 24.25
N SER A 218 -1.89 -17.79 24.38
CA SER A 218 -1.03 -18.80 25.02
C SER A 218 -0.09 -19.52 24.06
N ARG A 219 -0.40 -19.47 22.76
CA ARG A 219 0.34 -20.10 21.65
C ARG A 219 -0.05 -19.44 20.32
N CYS A 220 0.81 -19.52 19.32
CA CYS A 220 0.53 -19.02 17.98
C CYS A 220 0.73 -20.12 16.94
N ASN A 221 -0.37 -20.68 16.44
CA ASN A 221 -0.34 -21.76 15.46
C ASN A 221 -0.46 -21.28 14.02
N SER A 222 -0.98 -20.09 13.75
CA SER A 222 -0.94 -19.50 12.41
C SER A 222 -0.88 -17.97 12.44
N MET A 223 -0.39 -17.35 11.37
CA MET A 223 -0.21 -15.90 11.27
C MET A 223 -0.56 -15.34 9.90
N ARG A 224 -1.13 -14.14 9.86
CA ARG A 224 -1.24 -13.32 8.64
C ARG A 224 -0.39 -12.07 8.79
N VAL A 225 0.67 -11.96 8.00
CA VAL A 225 1.50 -10.75 7.94
C VAL A 225 0.94 -9.84 6.87
N MET A 226 0.23 -8.80 7.29
CA MET A 226 -0.48 -7.90 6.37
C MET A 226 0.41 -6.74 5.89
N SER A 227 1.50 -6.42 6.62
CA SER A 227 2.46 -5.34 6.31
C SER A 227 3.85 -5.85 5.89
N ASP A 228 4.87 -4.97 5.90
CA ASP A 228 6.27 -5.25 5.56
C ASP A 228 6.93 -6.31 6.48
N TRP A 229 8.25 -6.37 6.55
CA TRP A 229 8.97 -7.41 7.30
C TRP A 229 8.78 -7.30 8.81
N TRP A 230 8.53 -8.43 9.45
CA TRP A 230 8.49 -8.58 10.90
C TRP A 230 9.54 -9.56 11.41
N VAL A 231 10.01 -9.34 12.63
CA VAL A 231 10.80 -10.31 13.39
C VAL A 231 9.98 -10.83 14.55
N MET A 232 9.75 -12.13 14.57
CA MET A 232 9.15 -12.85 15.69
C MET A 232 10.24 -13.44 16.57
N TYR A 233 9.94 -13.52 17.87
CA TYR A 233 10.82 -14.08 18.87
C TYR A 233 10.08 -15.16 19.64
N GLU A 234 10.75 -16.28 19.89
CA GLU A 234 10.19 -17.39 20.66
C GLU A 234 9.76 -16.97 22.09
N ARG A 235 10.45 -15.99 22.69
CA ARG A 235 10.22 -15.56 24.07
C ARG A 235 9.88 -14.07 24.17
N PRO A 236 9.27 -13.62 25.28
CA PRO A 236 9.10 -12.20 25.57
C PRO A 236 10.43 -11.43 25.59
N ASN A 237 10.33 -10.12 25.44
CA ASN A 237 11.40 -9.13 25.43
C ASN A 237 12.45 -9.36 24.34
N TYR A 238 12.00 -9.79 23.16
CA TYR A 238 12.82 -10.00 21.97
C TYR A 238 13.93 -11.03 22.18
N MET A 239 13.63 -12.11 22.91
CA MET A 239 14.59 -13.16 23.27
C MET A 239 14.27 -14.50 22.60
N GLY A 240 15.28 -15.38 22.51
CA GLY A 240 15.14 -16.73 21.95
C GLY A 240 15.35 -16.78 20.44
N TYR A 241 14.84 -17.84 19.81
CA TYR A 241 14.92 -18.00 18.35
C TYR A 241 14.16 -16.90 17.63
N GLN A 242 14.73 -16.46 16.50
CA GLN A 242 14.19 -15.37 15.68
C GLN A 242 13.65 -15.91 14.37
N TYR A 243 12.49 -15.41 13.96
CA TYR A 243 11.88 -15.72 12.68
C TYR A 243 11.60 -14.43 11.94
N VAL A 244 12.16 -14.27 10.75
CA VAL A 244 11.93 -13.10 9.90
C VAL A 244 10.84 -13.45 8.89
N LEU A 245 9.73 -12.74 8.93
CA LEU A 245 8.56 -13.00 8.08
C LEU A 245 8.31 -11.80 7.18
N SER A 246 8.17 -12.06 5.88
CA SER A 246 7.64 -11.08 4.93
C SER A 246 6.11 -11.11 4.92
N ARG A 247 5.50 -10.12 4.24
CA ARG A 247 4.06 -10.14 3.93
C ARG A 247 3.62 -11.50 3.39
N GLY A 248 2.51 -12.04 3.91
CA GLY A 248 1.99 -13.34 3.49
C GLY A 248 1.17 -14.06 4.55
N GLU A 249 0.63 -15.22 4.14
CA GLU A 249 -0.14 -16.12 4.98
C GLU A 249 0.70 -17.30 5.45
N TYR A 250 0.67 -17.57 6.75
CA TYR A 250 1.42 -18.64 7.38
C TYR A 250 0.47 -19.55 8.18
N PRO A 251 -0.09 -20.60 7.54
CA PRO A 251 -1.18 -21.40 8.12
C PRO A 251 -0.73 -22.33 9.25
N ASP A 252 0.58 -22.53 9.42
CA ASP A 252 1.18 -23.32 10.49
C ASP A 252 2.62 -22.87 10.78
N TYR A 253 3.16 -23.30 11.92
CA TYR A 253 4.50 -22.91 12.35
C TYR A 253 5.64 -23.44 11.47
N GLN A 254 5.42 -24.50 10.70
CA GLN A 254 6.41 -25.01 9.77
C GLN A 254 6.61 -24.03 8.61
N ARG A 255 5.58 -23.22 8.30
CA ARG A 255 5.65 -22.23 7.22
C ARG A 255 6.57 -21.04 7.52
N TRP A 256 6.78 -20.68 8.78
CA TRP A 256 7.82 -19.71 9.18
C TRP A 256 9.11 -20.40 9.68
N MET A 257 9.28 -21.70 9.39
CA MET A 257 10.42 -22.52 9.83
C MET A 257 10.58 -22.56 11.35
N GLY A 258 9.47 -22.42 12.09
CA GLY A 258 9.42 -22.58 13.53
C GLY A 258 9.68 -24.02 13.96
N PHE A 259 10.41 -24.20 15.07
CA PHE A 259 10.54 -25.50 15.72
C PHE A 259 9.26 -25.87 16.50
N ASN A 260 8.52 -24.86 16.95
CA ASN A 260 7.29 -24.95 17.72
C ASN A 260 6.37 -23.75 17.40
N ASP A 261 5.20 -23.71 18.03
CA ASP A 261 4.18 -22.65 17.93
C ASP A 261 4.36 -21.52 18.97
N ASN A 262 5.53 -21.43 19.63
CA ASN A 262 5.80 -20.39 20.61
C ASN A 262 6.27 -19.11 19.93
N ILE A 263 5.49 -18.05 20.12
CA ILE A 263 5.85 -16.67 19.75
C ILE A 263 5.57 -15.80 20.99
N GLY A 264 6.62 -15.29 21.61
CA GLY A 264 6.53 -14.53 22.87
C GLY A 264 6.69 -13.02 22.71
N SER A 265 7.29 -12.56 21.61
CA SER A 265 7.35 -11.14 21.26
C SER A 265 7.52 -10.95 19.74
N CYS A 266 7.19 -9.76 19.26
CA CYS A 266 7.32 -9.40 17.85
C CYS A 266 7.80 -7.95 17.70
N ARG A 267 8.46 -7.66 16.58
CA ARG A 267 8.76 -6.28 16.18
C ARG A 267 8.77 -6.14 14.67
N THR A 268 8.59 -4.92 14.21
CA THR A 268 8.90 -4.52 12.83
C THR A 268 10.39 -4.70 12.58
N TYR A 269 10.80 -5.14 11.38
CA TYR A 269 12.22 -5.31 11.06
C TYR A 269 12.89 -3.92 10.92
N PRO A 270 13.81 -3.51 11.81
CA PRO A 270 14.45 -2.20 11.69
C PRO A 270 15.39 -2.22 10.49
N HIS A 271 15.23 -1.26 9.59
CA HIS A 271 16.05 -1.17 8.38
C HIS A 271 17.40 -0.48 8.65
N ILE A 272 17.46 0.43 9.63
CA ILE A 272 18.67 1.12 10.06
C ILE A 272 18.58 1.52 11.55
N ILE A 273 19.71 1.51 12.26
CA ILE A 273 19.80 1.93 13.67
C ILE A 273 20.88 2.99 13.82
N PHE A 274 20.52 4.14 14.38
CA PHE A 274 21.39 5.27 14.67
C PHE A 274 21.82 5.24 16.14
N TYR A 275 23.08 5.56 16.42
CA TYR A 275 23.63 5.63 17.78
C TYR A 275 24.31 6.99 18.01
N GLU A 276 24.05 7.61 19.17
CA GLU A 276 24.64 8.91 19.53
C GLU A 276 26.15 8.84 19.73
N ASP A 277 26.68 7.69 20.14
CA ASP A 277 28.09 7.47 20.40
C ASP A 277 28.73 6.49 19.40
N ARG A 278 30.06 6.41 19.42
CA ARG A 278 30.84 5.49 18.58
C ARG A 278 30.65 4.04 19.02
N ASN A 279 30.94 3.10 18.12
CA ASN A 279 30.92 1.65 18.37
C ASN A 279 29.56 1.13 18.88
N PHE A 280 28.47 1.68 18.35
CA PHE A 280 27.09 1.26 18.61
C PHE A 280 26.70 1.40 20.08
N GLN A 281 27.11 2.51 20.71
CA GLN A 281 26.87 2.81 22.12
C GLN A 281 25.97 4.03 22.30
N GLY A 282 25.55 4.26 23.54
CA GLY A 282 24.72 5.41 23.92
C GLY A 282 23.25 5.21 23.54
N ARG A 283 22.53 6.34 23.50
CA ARG A 283 21.13 6.34 23.05
C ARG A 283 21.08 5.99 21.57
N HIS A 284 20.07 5.22 21.18
CA HIS A 284 19.87 4.82 19.80
C HIS A 284 18.45 5.10 19.35
N TYR A 285 18.27 5.18 18.03
CA TYR A 285 16.98 5.28 17.37
C TYR A 285 16.94 4.29 16.21
N GLU A 286 15.90 3.46 16.18
CA GLU A 286 15.65 2.53 15.08
C GLU A 286 14.73 3.19 14.06
N CYS A 287 15.11 3.13 12.78
CA CYS A 287 14.35 3.71 11.70
C CYS A 287 14.08 2.65 10.62
N SER A 288 12.84 2.62 10.15
CA SER A 288 12.36 1.64 9.17
C SER A 288 11.92 2.27 7.84
N ASN A 289 11.81 3.60 7.79
CA ASN A 289 11.33 4.35 6.63
C ASN A 289 12.11 5.67 6.47
N ASP A 290 11.83 6.41 5.41
CA ASP A 290 12.32 7.77 5.23
C ASP A 290 11.97 8.65 6.44
N CYS A 291 12.93 9.47 6.89
CA CYS A 291 12.76 10.37 8.02
C CYS A 291 13.29 11.76 7.67
N ALA A 292 12.36 12.72 7.52
CA ALA A 292 12.68 14.09 7.17
C ALA A 292 13.34 14.87 8.31
N ASP A 293 13.16 14.49 9.57
CA ASP A 293 13.85 15.14 10.69
C ASP A 293 14.11 14.17 11.83
N LEU A 294 15.40 13.86 12.06
CA LEU A 294 15.87 12.99 13.11
C LEU A 294 16.20 13.74 14.42
N SER A 295 16.17 15.08 14.39
CA SER A 295 16.51 15.93 15.54
C SER A 295 15.72 15.64 16.82
N PRO A 296 14.43 15.23 16.77
CA PRO A 296 13.69 14.86 17.97
C PRO A 296 14.22 13.60 18.68
N TYR A 297 14.87 12.68 17.94
CA TYR A 297 15.26 11.37 18.46
C TYR A 297 16.68 11.38 19.04
N PHE A 298 17.60 12.11 18.40
CA PHE A 298 18.98 12.23 18.86
C PHE A 298 19.61 13.57 18.51
N SER A 299 20.62 13.95 19.29
CA SER A 299 21.33 15.24 19.11
C SER A 299 22.47 15.17 18.09
N ARG A 300 23.01 13.96 17.90
CA ARG A 300 24.13 13.61 17.01
C ARG A 300 24.06 12.12 16.64
N CYS A 301 24.74 11.72 15.57
CA CYS A 301 24.88 10.33 15.17
C CYS A 301 26.35 10.00 14.93
N ASN A 302 26.96 9.25 15.85
CA ASN A 302 28.36 8.86 15.74
C ASN A 302 28.54 7.46 15.18
N SER A 303 27.59 6.53 15.33
CA SER A 303 27.68 5.21 14.71
C SER A 303 26.32 4.71 14.24
N MET A 304 26.33 3.75 13.32
CA MET A 304 25.12 3.30 12.63
C MET A 304 25.19 1.85 12.18
N ARG A 305 24.08 1.12 12.30
CA ARG A 305 23.92 -0.22 11.71
C ARG A 305 22.87 -0.16 10.61
N VAL A 306 23.28 -0.38 9.38
CA VAL A 306 22.37 -0.50 8.22
C VAL A 306 22.04 -1.97 8.05
N MET A 307 20.79 -2.34 8.34
CA MET A 307 20.32 -3.72 8.39
C MET A 307 19.65 -4.16 7.08
N SER A 308 19.14 -3.20 6.29
CA SER A 308 18.56 -3.41 4.97
C SER A 308 19.51 -2.99 3.85
N ASP A 309 18.98 -2.82 2.63
CA ASP A 309 19.72 -2.36 1.45
C ASP A 309 20.21 -0.90 1.57
N TRP A 310 20.29 -0.16 0.48
CA TRP A 310 20.96 1.14 0.45
C TRP A 310 20.15 2.28 1.07
N TRP A 311 20.83 3.18 1.76
CA TRP A 311 20.27 4.38 2.37
C TRP A 311 21.08 5.63 2.02
N VAL A 312 20.41 6.80 1.95
CA VAL A 312 21.06 8.12 1.92
C VAL A 312 20.86 8.82 3.24
N MET A 313 21.96 9.20 3.87
CA MET A 313 21.97 10.07 5.03
C MET A 313 22.20 11.50 4.61
N TYR A 314 21.56 12.43 5.28
CA TYR A 314 21.66 13.86 5.02
C TYR A 314 22.06 14.59 6.29
N GLU A 315 22.95 15.56 6.13
CA GLU A 315 23.49 16.35 7.23
C GLU A 315 22.47 17.34 7.84
N ARG A 316 21.39 17.65 7.10
CA ARG A 316 20.34 18.58 7.56
C ARG A 316 18.96 17.94 7.47
N PRO A 317 17.97 18.45 8.22
CA PRO A 317 16.57 18.05 8.04
C PRO A 317 16.09 18.30 6.61
N ASN A 318 14.99 17.64 6.25
CA ASN A 318 14.32 17.69 4.95
C ASN A 318 15.25 17.36 3.79
N TYR A 319 16.17 16.41 3.99
CA TYR A 319 16.98 15.81 2.94
C TYR A 319 17.93 16.82 2.27
N MET A 320 18.46 17.75 3.08
CA MET A 320 19.35 18.81 2.65
C MET A 320 20.78 18.59 3.19
N GLY A 321 21.74 19.32 2.62
CA GLY A 321 23.15 19.28 3.06
C GLY A 321 23.96 18.18 2.39
N TYR A 322 25.11 17.83 3.00
CA TYR A 322 25.95 16.74 2.49
C TYR A 322 25.23 15.40 2.59
N GLN A 323 25.46 14.56 1.57
CA GLN A 323 24.80 13.27 1.41
C GLN A 323 25.81 12.13 1.58
N TYR A 324 25.38 11.06 2.24
CA TYR A 324 26.20 9.86 2.45
C TYR A 324 25.38 8.64 2.07
N VAL A 325 25.81 7.93 1.01
CA VAL A 325 25.15 6.70 0.56
C VAL A 325 25.78 5.51 1.28
N LEU A 326 24.96 4.71 1.95
CA LEU A 326 25.37 3.59 2.79
C LEU A 326 24.70 2.31 2.33
N SER A 327 25.49 1.26 2.19
CA SER A 327 25.00 -0.10 1.99
C SER A 327 24.79 -0.80 3.33
N LYS A 328 24.20 -1.99 3.28
CA LYS A 328 24.12 -2.89 4.42
C LYS A 328 25.48 -3.05 5.09
N GLY A 329 25.56 -2.79 6.39
CA GLY A 329 26.82 -2.86 7.12
C GLY A 329 26.81 -2.17 8.47
N GLU A 330 27.91 -2.37 9.18
CA GLU A 330 28.19 -1.75 10.47
C GLU A 330 29.18 -0.58 10.28
N TYR A 331 28.77 0.60 10.73
CA TYR A 331 29.55 1.83 10.65
C TYR A 331 29.85 2.35 12.08
N PRO A 332 30.99 1.95 12.68
CA PRO A 332 31.29 2.21 14.09
C PRO A 332 31.63 3.68 14.40
N ASP A 333 31.91 4.49 13.40
CA ASP A 333 32.13 5.93 13.53
C ASP A 333 31.78 6.67 12.23
N TYR A 334 31.64 8.00 12.30
CA TYR A 334 31.28 8.80 11.14
C TYR A 334 32.33 8.83 10.02
N GLN A 335 33.59 8.55 10.35
CA GLN A 335 34.65 8.48 9.36
C GLN A 335 34.47 7.23 8.47
N ARG A 336 33.79 6.19 8.98
CA ARG A 336 33.50 4.98 8.22
C ARG A 336 32.48 5.19 7.10
N TRP A 337 31.60 6.19 7.19
CA TRP A 337 30.75 6.62 6.09
C TRP A 337 31.31 7.83 5.32
N MET A 338 32.59 8.15 5.52
CA MET A 338 33.24 9.33 4.95
C MET A 338 32.55 10.64 5.33
N GLY A 339 31.90 10.67 6.50
CA GLY A 339 31.31 11.86 7.10
C GLY A 339 32.36 12.88 7.50
N PHE A 340 32.06 14.16 7.31
CA PHE A 340 32.88 15.26 7.84
C PHE A 340 32.64 15.46 9.35
N ASN A 341 31.46 15.09 9.83
CA ASN A 341 31.01 15.19 11.22
C ASN A 341 29.94 14.12 11.52
N ASP A 342 29.38 14.18 12.73
CA ASP A 342 28.33 13.31 13.28
C ASP A 342 26.92 13.89 13.12
N SER A 343 26.72 14.89 12.25
CA SER A 343 25.45 15.62 12.14
C SER A 343 24.49 15.00 11.13
N ILE A 344 24.19 13.71 11.22
CA ILE A 344 23.08 13.13 10.43
C ILE A 344 21.75 13.65 10.99
N ARG A 345 20.88 14.20 10.13
CA ARG A 345 19.62 14.86 10.52
C ARG A 345 18.40 14.47 9.70
N SER A 346 18.59 13.83 8.56
CA SER A 346 17.50 13.13 7.86
C SER A 346 18.05 11.94 7.10
N CYS A 347 17.20 10.98 6.77
CA CYS A 347 17.59 9.78 6.04
C CYS A 347 16.51 9.36 5.06
N ARG A 348 16.91 8.80 3.93
CA ARG A 348 16.03 8.17 2.96
C ARG A 348 16.54 6.79 2.60
N THR A 349 15.65 5.92 2.20
CA THR A 349 16.02 4.78 1.35
C THR A 349 16.69 5.32 0.08
N TYR A 350 17.77 4.68 -0.39
CA TYR A 350 18.45 5.14 -1.60
C TYR A 350 17.48 5.02 -2.78
N PRO A 351 17.23 6.10 -3.55
CA PRO A 351 16.45 5.98 -4.74
C PRO A 351 17.26 5.22 -5.77
N TYR A 352 17.01 3.93 -5.92
CA TYR A 352 17.57 3.19 -7.02
C TYR A 352 16.56 2.24 -7.64
N ILE A 353 16.68 2.12 -8.95
CA ILE A 353 15.99 1.17 -9.79
C ILE A 353 17.05 0.29 -10.44
N ILE A 354 16.82 -1.02 -10.44
CA ILE A 354 17.68 -1.97 -11.14
C ILE A 354 16.95 -2.39 -12.41
N PHE A 355 17.55 -2.17 -13.56
CA PHE A 355 17.09 -2.65 -14.86
C PHE A 355 17.78 -3.95 -15.19
N TYR A 356 17.05 -4.93 -15.72
CA TYR A 356 17.57 -6.22 -16.15
C TYR A 356 17.20 -6.46 -17.62
N GLU A 357 18.16 -6.91 -18.42
CA GLU A 357 17.95 -7.18 -19.85
C GLU A 357 16.98 -8.34 -20.09
N ASP A 358 16.90 -9.29 -19.15
CA ASP A 358 16.03 -10.46 -19.23
C ASP A 358 14.92 -10.42 -18.15
N ARG A 359 13.95 -11.33 -18.27
CA ARG A 359 12.82 -11.46 -17.34
C ARG A 359 13.29 -12.06 -16.00
N ASN A 360 12.49 -11.87 -14.95
CA ASN A 360 12.71 -12.42 -13.62
C ASN A 360 14.07 -12.04 -13.00
N PHE A 361 14.52 -10.80 -13.23
CA PHE A 361 15.74 -10.23 -12.66
C PHE A 361 17.01 -10.98 -13.07
N GLN A 362 17.02 -11.49 -14.31
CA GLN A 362 18.12 -12.25 -14.89
C GLN A 362 18.88 -11.43 -15.94
N GLY A 363 20.01 -11.97 -16.39
CA GLY A 363 20.84 -11.37 -17.42
C GLY A 363 21.69 -10.21 -16.90
N ARG A 364 22.20 -9.40 -17.84
CA ARG A 364 22.94 -8.19 -17.52
C ARG A 364 21.99 -7.18 -16.89
N HIS A 365 22.47 -6.47 -15.87
CA HIS A 365 21.69 -5.47 -15.17
C HIS A 365 22.44 -4.14 -15.08
N TYR A 366 21.66 -3.08 -14.88
CA TYR A 366 22.16 -1.73 -14.64
C TYR A 366 21.40 -1.12 -13.47
N GLU A 367 22.13 -0.61 -12.49
CA GLU A 367 21.58 0.09 -11.35
C GLU A 367 21.61 1.60 -11.64
N CYS A 368 20.45 2.24 -11.49
CA CYS A 368 20.29 3.66 -11.74
C CYS A 368 19.71 4.34 -10.51
N SER A 369 20.30 5.47 -10.13
CA SER A 369 19.94 6.17 -8.90
C SER A 369 19.58 7.65 -9.10
N ASN A 370 19.53 8.10 -10.35
CA ASN A 370 19.26 9.47 -10.76
C ASN A 370 18.49 9.46 -12.08
N ASP A 371 18.00 10.63 -12.49
CA ASP A 371 17.48 10.81 -13.84
C ASP A 371 18.54 10.41 -14.88
N CYS A 372 18.14 9.62 -15.86
CA CYS A 372 18.99 9.18 -16.95
C CYS A 372 18.30 9.49 -18.29
N ALA A 373 18.86 10.43 -19.05
CA ALA A 373 18.34 10.80 -20.35
C ALA A 373 18.65 9.77 -21.44
N ASP A 374 19.59 8.85 -21.24
CA ASP A 374 19.89 7.84 -22.25
C ASP A 374 20.43 6.55 -21.61
N LEU A 375 19.55 5.56 -21.51
CA LEU A 375 19.84 4.24 -20.95
C LEU A 375 20.45 3.27 -21.98
N SER A 376 20.45 3.63 -23.26
CA SER A 376 20.90 2.75 -24.36
C SER A 376 22.38 2.37 -24.27
N THR A 377 23.17 3.17 -23.55
CA THR A 377 24.59 2.91 -23.31
C THR A 377 24.84 1.82 -22.26
N TYR A 378 23.85 1.51 -21.42
CA TYR A 378 23.99 0.53 -20.32
C TYR A 378 23.36 -0.82 -20.67
N PHE A 379 22.23 -0.81 -21.36
CA PHE A 379 21.54 -2.01 -21.81
C PHE A 379 20.79 -1.78 -23.12
N SER A 380 20.59 -2.87 -23.86
CA SER A 380 19.93 -2.87 -25.18
C SER A 380 18.42 -3.06 -25.11
N ARG A 381 17.92 -3.55 -23.97
CA ARG A 381 16.52 -3.82 -23.66
C ARG A 381 16.33 -3.90 -22.16
N CYS A 382 15.11 -3.71 -21.67
CA CYS A 382 14.76 -3.88 -20.27
C CYS A 382 13.52 -4.76 -20.16
N ASN A 383 13.73 -6.00 -19.74
CA ASN A 383 12.65 -6.95 -19.57
C ASN A 383 12.20 -7.05 -18.12
N SER A 384 13.02 -6.75 -17.12
CA SER A 384 12.55 -6.68 -15.73
C SER A 384 13.19 -5.54 -14.95
N MET A 385 12.51 -5.06 -13.91
CA MET A 385 12.97 -3.96 -13.08
C MET A 385 12.71 -4.20 -11.60
N ARG A 386 13.60 -3.75 -10.73
CA ARG A 386 13.34 -3.62 -9.29
C ARG A 386 13.39 -2.16 -8.91
N VAL A 387 12.24 -1.59 -8.55
CA VAL A 387 12.14 -0.23 -8.02
C VAL A 387 12.29 -0.33 -6.51
N MET A 388 13.45 0.03 -5.99
CA MET A 388 13.77 -0.13 -4.57
C MET A 388 13.30 1.06 -3.71
N SER A 389 12.81 2.11 -4.38
CA SER A 389 12.44 3.41 -3.81
C SER A 389 11.06 3.86 -4.24
N ASP A 390 10.70 5.12 -4.00
CA ASP A 390 9.41 5.73 -4.36
C ASP A 390 9.18 5.78 -5.89
N TRP A 391 8.51 6.82 -6.36
CA TRP A 391 8.02 6.87 -7.72
C TRP A 391 9.11 7.17 -8.74
N TRP A 392 9.08 6.42 -9.84
CA TRP A 392 9.93 6.62 -11.00
C TRP A 392 9.07 6.74 -12.26
N VAL A 393 9.48 7.63 -13.17
CA VAL A 393 8.87 7.77 -14.50
C VAL A 393 9.81 7.22 -15.55
N MET A 394 9.45 6.10 -16.16
CA MET A 394 10.18 5.51 -17.26
C MET A 394 9.66 6.05 -18.59
N TYR A 395 10.55 6.14 -19.56
CA TYR A 395 10.25 6.57 -20.91
C TYR A 395 10.75 5.51 -21.90
N GLU A 396 9.89 5.16 -22.85
CA GLU A 396 10.21 4.17 -23.89
C GLU A 396 11.47 4.54 -24.68
N ARG A 397 11.71 5.83 -24.92
CA ARG A 397 12.82 6.33 -25.73
C ARG A 397 13.79 7.20 -24.92
N PRO A 398 15.04 7.39 -25.41
CA PRO A 398 15.95 8.37 -24.84
C PRO A 398 15.37 9.79 -24.85
N ASN A 399 15.95 10.65 -24.03
CA ASN A 399 15.64 12.06 -23.83
C ASN A 399 14.20 12.31 -23.36
N TYR A 400 13.65 11.40 -22.55
CA TYR A 400 12.33 11.51 -21.92
C TYR A 400 11.19 11.55 -22.94
N MET A 401 11.31 10.75 -24.00
CA MET A 401 10.37 10.68 -25.11
C MET A 401 9.66 9.32 -25.19
N GLY A 402 8.57 9.27 -25.96
CA GLY A 402 7.77 8.05 -26.14
C GLY A 402 6.76 7.83 -25.01
N TYR A 403 6.29 6.58 -24.88
CA TYR A 403 5.35 6.22 -23.81
C TYR A 403 5.99 6.37 -22.43
N GLN A 404 5.18 6.83 -21.47
CA GLN A 404 5.59 7.05 -20.09
C GLN A 404 4.99 5.96 -19.19
N TYR A 405 5.78 5.47 -18.25
CA TYR A 405 5.35 4.49 -17.27
C TYR A 405 5.71 4.96 -15.87
N VAL A 406 4.72 5.15 -15.01
CA VAL A 406 4.90 5.63 -13.63
C VAL A 406 4.89 4.41 -12.71
N LEU A 407 6.00 4.18 -12.01
CA LEU A 407 6.23 2.98 -11.20
C LEU A 407 6.47 3.35 -9.76
N SER A 408 5.80 2.64 -8.86
CA SER A 408 6.02 2.70 -7.43
C SER A 408 7.06 1.67 -7.00
N ARG A 409 7.42 1.68 -5.72
CA ARG A 409 8.28 0.66 -5.11
C ARG A 409 7.75 -0.74 -5.40
N GLY A 410 8.60 -1.63 -5.91
CA GLY A 410 8.19 -2.99 -6.22
C GLY A 410 9.13 -3.76 -7.14
N GLU A 411 8.83 -5.04 -7.27
CA GLU A 411 9.48 -5.95 -8.19
C GLU A 411 8.63 -6.12 -9.46
N TYR A 412 9.23 -5.86 -10.62
CA TYR A 412 8.59 -5.94 -11.92
C TYR A 412 9.30 -6.99 -12.78
N PRO A 413 8.94 -8.28 -12.68
CA PRO A 413 9.67 -9.39 -13.29
C PRO A 413 9.56 -9.47 -14.82
N ASP A 414 8.66 -8.70 -15.44
CA ASP A 414 8.53 -8.59 -16.89
C ASP A 414 7.96 -7.21 -17.28
N TYR A 415 8.16 -6.76 -18.52
CA TYR A 415 7.70 -5.43 -18.94
C TYR A 415 6.18 -5.23 -18.96
N GLN A 416 5.41 -6.32 -18.97
CA GLN A 416 3.96 -6.24 -18.91
C GLN A 416 3.49 -5.85 -17.50
N ARG A 417 4.32 -6.08 -16.47
CA ARG A 417 4.02 -5.70 -15.07
C ARG A 417 4.02 -4.19 -14.84
N TRP A 418 4.63 -3.41 -15.72
CA TRP A 418 4.53 -1.94 -15.74
C TRP A 418 3.66 -1.40 -16.87
N MET A 419 2.83 -2.25 -17.48
CA MET A 419 2.01 -1.91 -18.65
C MET A 419 2.86 -1.44 -19.85
N GLY A 420 4.11 -1.89 -19.94
CA GLY A 420 4.98 -1.65 -21.08
C GLY A 420 4.42 -2.26 -22.36
N PHE A 421 4.35 -1.49 -23.44
CA PHE A 421 4.00 -2.02 -24.76
C PHE A 421 5.07 -2.99 -25.31
N ASN A 422 6.32 -2.78 -24.90
CA ASN A 422 7.50 -3.54 -25.28
C ASN A 422 8.53 -3.52 -24.14
N ASP A 423 9.67 -4.17 -24.35
CA ASP A 423 10.81 -4.19 -23.44
C ASP A 423 11.77 -3.00 -23.64
N SER A 424 11.34 -1.93 -24.32
CA SER A 424 12.18 -0.76 -24.56
C SER A 424 11.99 0.27 -23.47
N ILE A 425 13.08 0.56 -22.75
CA ILE A 425 13.20 1.66 -21.80
C ILE A 425 14.45 2.44 -22.18
N GLY A 426 14.27 3.68 -22.62
CA GLY A 426 15.35 4.51 -23.16
C GLY A 426 15.77 5.65 -22.25
N SER A 427 14.93 6.06 -21.31
CA SER A 427 15.29 7.03 -20.27
C SER A 427 14.42 6.90 -19.03
N CYS A 428 14.86 7.44 -17.90
CA CYS A 428 14.15 7.40 -16.63
C CYS A 428 14.30 8.71 -15.87
N ARG A 429 13.29 9.07 -15.08
CA ARG A 429 13.37 10.14 -14.07
C ARG A 429 12.93 9.62 -12.72
N THR A 430 13.63 10.06 -11.70
CA THR A 430 13.07 10.11 -10.35
C THR A 430 11.87 11.04 -10.39
N TYR A 431 10.76 10.66 -9.75
CA TYR A 431 9.60 11.55 -9.66
C TYR A 431 9.96 12.70 -8.70
N PRO A 432 10.09 13.96 -9.16
CA PRO A 432 10.47 15.04 -8.28
C PRO A 432 9.28 15.35 -7.38
N TYR A 433 9.42 15.04 -6.09
CA TYR A 433 8.50 15.50 -5.06
C TYR A 433 8.70 17.01 -4.89
N TYR A 434 8.07 17.81 -5.75
CA TYR A 434 8.01 19.27 -5.58
C TYR A 434 7.08 19.56 -4.40
N GLN A 435 7.62 19.53 -3.19
CA GLN A 435 6.98 20.14 -2.02
C GLN A 435 6.87 21.66 -2.24
N GLY A 436 5.64 22.13 -2.44
CA GLY A 436 5.29 23.54 -2.21
C GLY A 436 5.08 24.45 -3.42
N GLY A 437 4.67 23.94 -4.59
CA GLY A 437 4.28 24.79 -5.73
C GLY A 437 2.80 24.65 -6.08
N ASN A 438 2.05 25.77 -6.14
CA ASN A 438 0.75 25.80 -6.84
C ASN A 438 0.99 25.34 -8.30
N TYR A 439 0.51 24.17 -8.66
CA TYR A 439 0.55 23.71 -10.04
C TYR A 439 -0.59 24.36 -10.83
N ARG A 440 -0.29 24.79 -12.05
CA ARG A 440 -1.28 25.31 -13.00
C ARG A 440 -1.10 24.58 -14.32
N MET A 441 -2.07 23.76 -14.67
CA MET A 441 -2.12 23.04 -15.95
C MET A 441 -3.04 23.78 -16.90
N ARG A 442 -2.59 24.04 -18.14
CA ARG A 442 -3.45 24.59 -19.20
C ARG A 442 -3.59 23.57 -20.31
N ILE A 443 -4.82 23.25 -20.66
CA ILE A 443 -5.17 22.36 -21.75
C ILE A 443 -5.81 23.18 -22.86
N TYR A 444 -5.35 22.96 -24.09
CA TYR A 444 -5.84 23.62 -25.28
C TYR A 444 -6.46 22.59 -26.20
N GLU A 445 -7.63 22.89 -26.73
CA GLU A 445 -8.38 22.02 -27.62
C GLU A 445 -7.63 21.73 -28.93
N ARG A 446 -6.79 22.67 -29.39
CA ARG A 446 -6.07 22.58 -30.67
C ARG A 446 -4.56 22.72 -30.50
N PRO A 447 -3.76 22.23 -31.48
CA PRO A 447 -2.33 22.50 -31.54
C PRO A 447 -2.00 24.00 -31.47
N ASP A 448 -0.73 24.31 -31.17
CA ASP A 448 -0.20 25.68 -31.10
C ASP A 448 -0.94 26.58 -30.08
N PHE A 449 -1.45 25.98 -29.01
CA PHE A 449 -2.21 26.67 -27.95
C PHE A 449 -3.47 27.38 -28.48
N GLY A 450 -4.07 26.87 -29.56
CA GLY A 450 -5.31 27.37 -30.14
C GLY A 450 -6.56 26.68 -29.60
N GLY A 451 -7.73 27.22 -29.95
CA GLY A 451 -9.03 26.68 -29.53
C GLY A 451 -9.38 27.05 -28.08
N GLN A 452 -10.37 26.35 -27.51
CA GLN A 452 -10.77 26.60 -26.13
C GLN A 452 -9.66 26.22 -25.14
N MET A 453 -9.36 27.12 -24.20
CA MET A 453 -8.36 26.92 -23.16
C MET A 453 -9.05 26.62 -21.83
N MET A 454 -8.58 25.59 -21.15
CA MET A 454 -8.99 25.22 -19.80
C MET A 454 -7.78 25.29 -18.88
N GLU A 455 -7.91 25.96 -17.73
CA GLU A 455 -6.87 26.05 -16.71
C GLU A 455 -7.32 25.28 -15.46
N PHE A 456 -6.46 24.39 -14.99
CA PHE A 456 -6.68 23.54 -13.83
C PHE A 456 -5.62 23.82 -12.78
N MET A 457 -6.05 24.01 -11.54
CA MET A 457 -5.18 24.15 -10.37
C MET A 457 -5.43 23.04 -9.34
N ASP A 458 -6.38 22.14 -9.65
CA ASP A 458 -6.85 21.01 -8.84
C ASP A 458 -7.18 19.83 -9.79
N ASP A 459 -7.43 18.65 -9.24
CA ASP A 459 -7.73 17.44 -10.01
C ASP A 459 -9.04 17.59 -10.80
N CYS A 460 -9.03 17.16 -12.08
CA CYS A 460 -10.16 17.29 -12.99
C CYS A 460 -10.68 15.89 -13.40
N PRO A 461 -11.91 15.50 -12.99
CA PRO A 461 -12.45 14.17 -13.28
C PRO A 461 -12.79 13.93 -14.75
N SER A 462 -12.99 14.98 -15.55
CA SER A 462 -13.18 14.87 -17.01
C SER A 462 -12.86 16.18 -17.72
N VAL A 463 -12.13 16.11 -18.82
CA VAL A 463 -11.85 17.26 -19.71
C VAL A 463 -12.92 17.46 -20.80
N TYR A 464 -13.97 16.62 -20.83
CA TYR A 464 -15.09 16.75 -21.78
C TYR A 464 -16.25 17.54 -21.15
N PRO A 465 -16.84 18.51 -21.87
CA PRO A 465 -18.03 19.20 -21.38
C PRO A 465 -19.21 18.22 -21.31
N THR A 466 -19.79 18.05 -20.12
CA THR A 466 -21.07 17.38 -19.92
C THR A 466 -22.15 18.21 -20.59
N THR A 467 -22.70 17.71 -21.70
CA THR A 467 -23.93 18.24 -22.29
C THR A 467 -25.08 17.90 -21.35
N GLU A 468 -25.39 18.76 -20.39
CA GLU A 468 -26.71 18.74 -19.78
C GLU A 468 -27.71 19.24 -20.82
N ALA A 469 -28.59 18.34 -21.21
CA ALA A 469 -29.74 18.65 -22.04
C ALA A 469 -30.67 19.58 -21.24
N ASP A 470 -30.74 20.84 -21.63
CA ASP A 470 -31.88 21.70 -21.34
C ASP A 470 -33.14 21.05 -21.92
N SER A 471 -33.85 20.28 -21.10
CA SER A 471 -35.25 19.92 -21.35
C SER A 471 -36.15 20.77 -20.46
N THR A 472 -36.51 21.94 -21.00
CA THR A 472 -37.83 22.58 -20.91
C THR A 472 -38.63 22.47 -19.61
N SER A 473 -38.78 23.56 -18.85
CA SER A 473 -39.91 24.52 -18.96
C SER A 473 -39.79 25.62 -17.91
#